data_AF-A0A3D1RLN1-F1
#
_entry.id   AF-A0A3D1RLN1-F1
#
_cell.length_a   1.000
_cell.length_b   1.000
_cell.length_c   1.000
_cell.angle_alpha   90.00
_cell.angle_beta   90.00
_cell.angle_gamma   90.00
#
_symmetry.space_group_name_H-M   'P 1'
#
loop_
_entity.id
_entity.type
_entity.pdbx_description
1 polymer ?
#
loop_
_entity_poly.entity_id
_entity_poly.type
_entity_poly.pdbx_seq_one_letter_code
_entity_poly.pdbx_strand_id
1 'polypeptide(L)'
;MEKIKYLFKRILKLDYSNMIKIAKAVSKKTNKNLLFILFDMTKCGLKYQAGYYDYQEFEFYNLNKEQRETYLTRGKNNEIIKKFNDKSKFYIFDNKEEMYKIYNKFLKRQWMVLNENNYNDFLDFFKQNKVIIVKPIDGEGGKGIEKYEYINDEESKIVYSSLLFKKQLLVEQCIKQHPDMNKLYNKSVNTLRMFTFYKDGQAYFLQAILKVGNGGVVDNFSSGGMYTYVDDEGTVYAEAIDQMDNKYYKHPISNETIVGFKVPMFKEAVSMVKEAAKVVPEMGYIGWDVAISEDGPVLVEGNCYPGVFQVKPSLVEKKEGIIPKYNKVMQIFGNCYNANNSTIQRNNFN
;
A
#
# COMPACT_ATOMS: atom_id res chain seq x y z
N MET A 1 -0.54 10.99 33.96
CA MET A 1 -1.59 12.00 33.68
C MET A 1 -1.70 12.38 32.20
N GLU A 2 -0.59 12.56 31.46
CA GLU A 2 -0.65 12.93 30.03
C GLU A 2 -1.33 11.90 29.12
N LYS A 3 -1.07 10.60 29.33
CA LYS A 3 -1.69 9.51 28.54
C LYS A 3 -3.21 9.46 28.71
N ILE A 4 -3.71 9.69 29.94
CA ILE A 4 -5.16 9.73 30.23
C ILE A 4 -5.79 10.97 29.59
N LYS A 5 -5.15 12.14 29.70
CA LYS A 5 -5.60 13.38 29.05
C LYS A 5 -5.62 13.26 27.51
N TYR A 6 -4.64 12.58 26.93
CA TYR A 6 -4.59 12.27 25.50
C TYR A 6 -5.70 11.31 25.06
N LEU A 7 -5.93 10.22 25.81
CA LEU A 7 -7.02 9.28 25.57
C LEU A 7 -8.38 9.97 25.66
N PHE A 8 -8.61 10.80 26.68
CA PHE A 8 -9.85 11.54 26.86
C PHE A 8 -10.11 12.53 25.71
N LYS A 9 -9.07 13.24 25.24
CA LYS A 9 -9.16 14.10 24.05
C LYS A 9 -9.49 13.33 22.78
N ARG A 10 -8.97 12.11 22.59
CA ARG A 10 -9.31 11.26 21.44
C ARG A 10 -10.74 10.78 21.50
N ILE A 11 -11.23 10.40 22.69
CA ILE A 11 -12.63 10.01 22.89
C ILE A 11 -13.55 11.16 22.51
N LEU A 12 -13.31 12.38 23.01
CA LEU A 12 -14.15 13.55 22.69
C LEU A 12 -14.13 13.94 21.20
N LYS A 13 -13.06 13.60 20.47
CA LYS A 13 -12.91 13.86 19.03
C LYS A 13 -13.31 12.68 18.13
N LEU A 14 -13.83 11.59 18.69
CA LEU A 14 -14.33 10.47 17.89
C LEU A 14 -15.53 10.92 17.06
N ASP A 15 -15.56 10.46 15.82
CA ASP A 15 -16.77 10.52 15.01
C ASP A 15 -17.73 9.43 15.49
N TYR A 16 -18.53 9.77 16.49
CA TYR A 16 -19.52 8.87 17.09
C TYR A 16 -20.57 8.40 16.09
N SER A 17 -20.92 9.22 15.11
CA SER A 17 -21.90 8.87 14.08
C SER A 17 -21.38 7.71 13.24
N ASN A 18 -20.14 7.82 12.74
CA ASN A 18 -19.51 6.74 11.99
C ASN A 18 -19.22 5.50 12.84
N MET A 19 -18.82 5.68 14.10
CA MET A 19 -18.64 4.55 15.02
C MET A 19 -19.94 3.75 15.21
N ILE A 20 -21.07 4.43 15.43
CA ILE A 20 -22.38 3.78 15.57
C ILE A 20 -22.80 3.10 14.26
N LYS A 21 -22.58 3.74 13.11
CA LYS A 21 -22.87 3.15 11.79
C LYS A 21 -22.12 1.83 11.60
N ILE A 22 -20.82 1.80 11.91
CA ILE A 22 -19.98 0.61 11.78
C ILE A 22 -20.36 -0.45 12.82
N ALA A 23 -20.65 -0.05 14.06
CA ALA A 23 -21.13 -0.97 15.08
C ALA A 23 -22.45 -1.65 14.69
N LYS A 24 -23.39 -0.93 14.06
CA LYS A 24 -24.63 -1.51 13.52
C LYS A 24 -24.34 -2.51 12.39
N ALA A 25 -23.43 -2.17 11.47
CA ALA A 25 -23.04 -3.08 10.40
C ALA A 25 -22.40 -4.38 10.95
N VAL A 26 -21.49 -4.26 11.91
CA VAL A 26 -20.85 -5.42 12.57
C VAL A 26 -21.87 -6.23 13.39
N SER A 27 -22.75 -5.57 14.15
CA SER A 27 -23.82 -6.22 14.90
C SER A 27 -24.71 -7.06 13.99
N LYS A 28 -25.14 -6.49 12.84
CA LYS A 28 -25.91 -7.22 11.82
C LYS A 28 -25.12 -8.39 11.22
N LYS A 29 -23.84 -8.18 10.87
CA LYS A 29 -22.97 -9.22 10.28
C LYS A 29 -22.72 -10.40 11.23
N THR A 30 -22.59 -10.13 12.53
CA THR A 30 -22.17 -11.12 13.53
C THR A 30 -23.32 -11.66 14.39
N ASN A 31 -24.52 -11.11 14.24
CA ASN A 31 -25.68 -11.34 15.11
C ASN A 31 -25.39 -11.06 16.60
N LYS A 32 -24.41 -10.20 16.91
CA LYS A 32 -24.05 -9.80 18.27
C LYS A 32 -24.80 -8.53 18.67
N ASN A 33 -25.07 -8.38 19.97
CA ASN A 33 -25.74 -7.20 20.52
C ASN A 33 -24.96 -5.91 20.23
N LEU A 34 -25.66 -4.86 19.77
CA LEU A 34 -25.05 -3.57 19.40
C LEU A 34 -24.31 -2.89 20.56
N LEU A 35 -24.88 -2.91 21.78
CA LEU A 35 -24.24 -2.30 22.96
C LEU A 35 -22.95 -3.04 23.33
N PHE A 36 -22.95 -4.37 23.20
CA PHE A 36 -21.75 -5.18 23.38
C PHE A 36 -20.66 -4.80 22.37
N ILE A 37 -21.01 -4.65 21.08
CA ILE A 37 -20.06 -4.23 20.03
C ILE A 37 -19.50 -2.83 20.33
N LEU A 38 -20.33 -1.87 20.71
CA LEU A 38 -19.88 -0.51 21.07
C LEU A 38 -18.92 -0.52 22.26
N PHE A 39 -19.22 -1.31 23.29
CA PHE A 39 -18.35 -1.47 24.45
C PHE A 39 -17.01 -2.11 24.07
N ASP A 40 -17.03 -3.20 23.30
CA ASP A 40 -15.82 -3.89 22.87
C ASP A 40 -14.97 -3.04 21.91
N MET A 41 -15.58 -2.27 21.01
CA MET A 41 -14.91 -1.27 20.17
C MET A 41 -14.18 -0.24 21.03
N THR A 42 -14.84 0.32 22.04
CA THR A 42 -14.25 1.31 22.95
C THR A 42 -13.08 0.71 23.72
N LYS A 43 -13.25 -0.49 24.28
CA LYS A 43 -12.19 -1.24 24.97
C LYS A 43 -10.99 -1.49 24.04
N CYS A 44 -11.24 -1.85 22.78
CA CYS A 44 -10.18 -2.07 21.80
C CYS A 44 -9.45 -0.78 21.42
N GLY A 45 -10.17 0.34 21.30
CA GLY A 45 -9.57 1.66 21.09
C GLY A 45 -8.64 2.08 22.22
N LEU A 46 -9.06 1.87 23.47
CA LEU A 46 -8.24 2.21 24.65
C LEU A 46 -7.02 1.30 24.81
N LYS A 47 -7.18 -0.01 24.58
CA LYS A 47 -6.13 -1.00 24.85
C LYS A 47 -5.18 -1.23 23.66
N TYR A 48 -5.72 -1.36 22.46
CA TYR A 48 -4.96 -1.75 21.26
C TYR A 48 -4.74 -0.58 20.29
N GLN A 49 -5.24 0.61 20.62
CA GLN A 49 -5.29 1.77 19.73
C GLN A 49 -6.05 1.50 18.41
N ALA A 50 -6.97 0.52 18.44
CA ALA A 50 -7.81 0.16 17.29
C ALA A 50 -8.96 1.16 17.14
N GLY A 51 -8.97 1.92 16.05
CA GLY A 51 -10.15 2.72 15.69
C GLY A 51 -11.33 1.81 15.31
N TYR A 52 -12.52 2.39 15.16
CA TYR A 52 -13.70 1.63 14.71
C TYR A 52 -13.53 1.03 13.30
N TYR A 53 -12.73 1.67 12.43
CA TYR A 53 -12.33 1.07 11.15
C TYR A 53 -11.40 -0.11 11.34
N ASP A 54 -10.39 -0.05 12.22
CA ASP A 54 -9.51 -1.19 12.51
C ASP A 54 -10.31 -2.36 13.09
N TYR A 55 -11.28 -2.07 13.96
CA TYR A 55 -12.14 -3.07 14.58
C TYR A 55 -12.96 -3.85 13.55
N GLN A 56 -13.52 -3.15 12.56
CA GLN A 56 -14.25 -3.77 11.45
C GLN A 56 -13.31 -4.49 10.50
N GLU A 57 -12.26 -3.80 10.03
CA GLU A 57 -11.36 -4.26 8.97
C GLU A 57 -10.62 -5.52 9.36
N PHE A 58 -10.05 -5.54 10.56
CA PHE A 58 -9.30 -6.67 11.10
C PHE A 58 -10.16 -7.56 12.00
N GLU A 59 -11.48 -7.44 11.88
CA GLU A 59 -12.47 -8.28 12.55
C GLU A 59 -12.15 -8.53 14.04
N PHE A 60 -11.87 -7.49 14.81
CA PHE A 60 -11.49 -7.64 16.23
C PHE A 60 -12.55 -8.40 17.04
N TYR A 61 -13.80 -8.39 16.58
CA TYR A 61 -14.92 -9.19 17.12
C TYR A 61 -14.75 -10.71 16.97
N ASN A 62 -13.80 -11.18 16.13
CA ASN A 62 -13.45 -12.60 15.90
C ASN A 62 -12.14 -13.01 16.60
N LEU A 63 -11.51 -12.10 17.33
CA LEU A 63 -10.19 -12.28 17.95
C LEU A 63 -10.27 -12.32 19.47
N ASN A 64 -9.47 -13.20 20.08
CA ASN A 64 -9.26 -13.22 21.52
C ASN A 64 -8.24 -12.14 21.97
N LYS A 65 -7.97 -12.04 23.28
CA LYS A 65 -7.05 -11.05 23.83
C LYS A 65 -5.64 -11.14 23.23
N GLU A 66 -5.05 -12.33 23.20
CA GLU A 66 -3.68 -12.56 22.74
C GLU A 66 -3.55 -12.26 21.24
N GLN A 67 -4.51 -12.73 20.44
CA GLN A 67 -4.57 -12.45 19.01
C GLN A 67 -4.67 -10.95 18.75
N ARG A 68 -5.58 -10.22 19.41
CA ARG A 68 -5.72 -8.76 19.23
C ARG A 68 -4.43 -7.99 19.51
N GLU A 69 -3.58 -8.49 20.41
CA GLU A 69 -2.32 -7.83 20.74
C GLU A 69 -1.37 -7.86 19.53
N THR A 70 -1.41 -8.92 18.71
CA THR A 70 -0.55 -9.13 17.52
C THR A 70 -0.90 -8.25 16.31
N TYR A 71 -2.06 -7.58 16.31
CA TYR A 71 -2.51 -6.75 15.18
C TYR A 71 -1.95 -5.33 15.24
N LEU A 72 -1.38 -4.88 14.12
CA LEU A 72 -0.99 -3.48 13.93
C LEU A 72 -2.27 -2.67 13.67
N THR A 73 -2.48 -1.61 14.43
CA THR A 73 -3.64 -0.73 14.29
C THR A 73 -3.21 0.60 13.70
N ARG A 74 -4.13 1.38 13.14
CA ARG A 74 -3.79 2.73 12.62
C ARG A 74 -3.14 3.61 13.70
N GLY A 75 -3.58 3.49 14.95
CA GLY A 75 -2.96 4.19 16.08
C GLY A 75 -1.48 3.83 16.23
N LYS A 76 -1.17 2.53 16.33
CA LYS A 76 0.20 2.03 16.43
C LYS A 76 1.04 2.37 15.19
N ASN A 77 0.48 2.24 13.98
CA ASN A 77 1.16 2.58 12.73
C ASN A 77 1.57 4.06 12.69
N ASN A 78 0.70 4.97 13.16
CA ASN A 78 1.03 6.39 13.23
C ASN A 78 2.14 6.69 14.25
N GLU A 79 2.25 5.90 15.33
CA GLU A 79 3.38 6.00 16.26
C GLU A 79 4.70 5.55 15.61
N ILE A 80 4.68 4.50 14.77
CA ILE A 80 5.85 4.08 13.98
C ILE A 80 6.29 5.22 13.04
N ILE A 81 5.36 5.75 12.24
CA ILE A 81 5.63 6.85 11.30
C ILE A 81 6.22 8.05 12.05
N LYS A 82 5.57 8.48 13.14
CA LYS A 82 6.05 9.63 13.93
C LYS A 82 7.44 9.42 14.51
N LYS A 83 7.80 8.18 14.83
CA LYS A 83 9.09 7.84 15.45
C LYS A 83 10.22 7.70 14.43
N PHE A 84 9.94 7.22 13.22
CA PHE A 84 10.97 6.83 12.26
C PHE A 84 10.98 7.61 10.95
N ASN A 85 9.97 8.44 10.69
CA ASN A 85 9.94 9.31 9.52
C ASN A 85 10.06 10.77 9.96
N ASP A 86 11.08 11.47 9.46
CA ASP A 86 11.20 12.91 9.64
C ASP A 86 10.13 13.64 8.81
N LYS A 87 9.22 14.33 9.49
CA LYS A 87 8.14 15.10 8.87
C LYS A 87 8.65 16.14 7.87
N SER A 88 9.86 16.66 8.06
CA SER A 88 10.47 17.64 7.14
C SER A 88 10.69 17.08 5.73
N LYS A 89 10.73 15.75 5.57
CA LYS A 89 10.99 15.06 4.30
C LYS A 89 9.73 14.54 3.60
N PHE A 90 8.54 14.74 4.17
CA PHE A 90 7.30 14.17 3.60
C PHE A 90 7.00 14.72 2.21
N TYR A 91 7.39 15.97 1.94
CA TYR A 91 7.23 16.60 0.63
C TYR A 91 7.86 15.79 -0.52
N ILE A 92 8.91 15.00 -0.24
CA ILE A 92 9.55 14.13 -1.23
C ILE A 92 8.57 13.09 -1.75
N PHE A 93 7.67 12.59 -0.91
CA PHE A 93 6.72 11.53 -1.26
C PHE A 93 5.34 12.10 -1.63
N ASP A 94 4.97 13.23 -1.03
CA ASP A 94 3.69 13.90 -1.31
C ASP A 94 3.69 14.61 -2.67
N ASN A 95 4.87 14.98 -3.19
CA ASN A 95 5.07 15.55 -4.52
C ASN A 95 5.74 14.50 -5.44
N LYS A 96 5.01 14.03 -6.46
CA LYS A 96 5.50 12.99 -7.36
C LYS A 96 6.68 13.42 -8.21
N GLU A 97 6.79 14.70 -8.57
CA GLU A 97 7.95 15.22 -9.30
C GLU A 97 9.22 15.14 -8.44
N GLU A 98 9.15 15.55 -7.17
CA GLU A 98 10.28 15.47 -6.24
C GLU A 98 10.69 14.02 -5.97
N MET A 99 9.71 13.13 -5.78
CA MET A 99 9.97 11.70 -5.68
C MET A 99 10.69 11.19 -6.93
N TYR A 100 10.22 11.58 -8.11
CA TYR A 100 10.75 11.06 -9.37
C TYR A 100 12.17 11.55 -9.64
N LYS A 101 12.49 12.80 -9.31
CA LYS A 101 13.87 13.32 -9.36
C LYS A 101 14.81 12.49 -8.49
N ILE A 102 14.41 12.18 -7.26
CA ILE A 102 15.24 11.48 -6.27
C ILE A 102 15.35 9.97 -6.58
N TYR A 103 14.25 9.35 -7.01
CA TYR A 103 14.13 7.89 -7.20
C TYR A 103 14.19 7.47 -8.67
N ASN A 104 14.59 8.35 -9.60
CA ASN A 104 14.57 8.11 -11.05
C ASN A 104 15.18 6.76 -11.46
N LYS A 105 16.31 6.38 -10.82
CA LYS A 105 17.01 5.11 -11.08
C LYS A 105 16.14 3.86 -10.87
N PHE A 106 15.10 3.93 -10.05
CA PHE A 106 14.17 2.82 -9.79
C PHE A 106 12.90 2.88 -10.64
N LEU A 107 12.59 4.03 -11.24
CA LEU A 107 11.40 4.17 -12.09
C LEU A 107 11.57 3.39 -13.40
N LYS A 108 12.80 3.36 -13.93
CA LYS A 108 13.20 2.68 -15.18
C LYS A 108 12.26 2.93 -16.36
N ARG A 109 11.71 4.14 -16.44
CA ARG A 109 10.81 4.58 -17.51
C ARG A 109 11.00 6.06 -17.73
N GLN A 110 10.68 6.52 -18.93
CA GLN A 110 10.68 7.94 -19.23
C GLN A 110 9.50 8.64 -18.54
N TRP A 111 9.72 9.87 -18.10
CA TRP A 111 8.69 10.76 -17.56
C TRP A 111 9.04 12.21 -17.83
N MET A 112 8.04 13.09 -17.81
CA MET A 112 8.21 14.53 -17.93
C MET A 112 7.11 15.28 -17.17
N VAL A 113 7.36 16.55 -16.86
CA VAL A 113 6.35 17.47 -16.30
C VAL A 113 5.92 18.46 -17.38
N LEU A 114 4.63 18.55 -17.62
CA LEU A 114 4.03 19.50 -18.55
C LEU A 114 3.97 20.89 -17.94
N ASN A 115 4.21 21.87 -18.79
CA ASN A 115 3.98 23.29 -18.54
C ASN A 115 3.48 23.91 -19.84
N GLU A 116 3.16 25.21 -19.88
CA GLU A 116 2.57 25.84 -21.08
C GLU A 116 3.54 25.98 -22.27
N ASN A 117 4.84 25.69 -22.08
CA ASN A 117 5.90 25.99 -23.04
C ASN A 117 6.61 24.76 -23.63
N ASN A 118 6.18 23.53 -23.31
CA ASN A 118 6.88 22.30 -23.69
C ASN A 118 6.07 21.34 -24.58
N TYR A 119 5.19 21.88 -25.43
CA TYR A 119 4.36 21.08 -26.32
C TYR A 119 5.18 20.20 -27.27
N ASN A 120 6.27 20.72 -27.84
CA ASN A 120 7.10 19.95 -28.78
C ASN A 120 7.77 18.76 -28.07
N ASP A 121 8.31 18.97 -26.87
CA ASP A 121 8.89 17.88 -26.06
C ASP A 121 7.82 16.83 -25.72
N PHE A 122 6.61 17.26 -25.37
CA PHE A 122 5.49 16.36 -25.12
C PHE A 122 5.11 15.55 -26.36
N LEU A 123 5.06 16.19 -27.54
CA LEU A 123 4.71 15.54 -28.79
C LEU A 123 5.73 14.45 -29.14
N ASP A 124 7.01 14.74 -29.00
CA ASP A 124 8.10 13.79 -29.24
C ASP A 124 8.04 12.63 -28.24
N PHE A 125 7.82 12.92 -26.96
CA PHE A 125 7.62 11.92 -25.91
C PHE A 125 6.43 10.99 -26.22
N PHE A 126 5.29 11.56 -26.63
CA PHE A 126 4.07 10.81 -26.90
C PHE A 126 4.22 9.92 -28.14
N LYS A 127 4.85 10.46 -29.20
CA LYS A 127 5.21 9.71 -30.42
C LYS A 127 6.13 8.54 -30.14
N GLN A 128 7.15 8.73 -29.29
CA GLN A 128 8.12 7.70 -28.95
C GLN A 128 7.46 6.57 -28.15
N ASN A 129 6.66 6.93 -27.14
CA ASN A 129 6.11 5.96 -26.19
C ASN A 129 4.82 5.29 -26.69
N LYS A 130 4.10 5.90 -27.65
CA LYS A 130 2.80 5.50 -28.21
C LYS A 130 1.64 5.46 -27.23
N VAL A 131 1.90 5.11 -25.99
CA VAL A 131 0.93 5.03 -24.91
C VAL A 131 1.54 5.68 -23.67
N ILE A 132 0.82 6.64 -23.11
CA ILE A 132 1.26 7.38 -21.93
C ILE A 132 0.23 7.25 -20.81
N ILE A 133 0.74 7.35 -19.58
CA ILE A 133 -0.06 7.56 -18.37
C ILE A 133 0.16 8.99 -17.92
N VAL A 134 -0.93 9.66 -17.54
CA VAL A 134 -0.90 11.04 -17.06
C VAL A 134 -1.52 11.11 -15.68
N LYS A 135 -0.99 11.99 -14.83
CA LYS A 135 -1.48 12.15 -13.45
C LYS A 135 -1.22 13.54 -12.88
N PRO A 136 -2.01 13.96 -11.87
CA PRO A 136 -1.67 15.11 -11.06
C PRO A 136 -0.36 14.89 -10.30
N ILE A 137 0.38 15.98 -10.05
CA ILE A 137 1.66 15.94 -9.31
C ILE A 137 1.42 15.56 -7.85
N ASP A 138 0.37 16.11 -7.26
CA ASP A 138 -0.09 15.86 -5.89
C ASP A 138 -1.30 14.91 -5.87
N GLY A 139 -1.82 14.63 -4.67
CA GLY A 139 -3.00 13.79 -4.48
C GLY A 139 -2.73 12.29 -4.39
N GLU A 140 -3.76 11.57 -3.95
CA GLU A 140 -3.69 10.17 -3.54
C GLU A 140 -4.80 9.32 -4.20
N GLY A 141 -4.64 7.99 -4.17
CA GLY A 141 -5.70 7.06 -4.54
C GLY A 141 -6.05 7.07 -6.03
N GLY A 142 -5.07 7.32 -6.90
CA GLY A 142 -5.23 7.19 -8.36
C GLY A 142 -6.27 8.11 -9.01
N LYS A 143 -6.79 9.11 -8.29
CA LYS A 143 -7.72 10.09 -8.86
C LYS A 143 -7.01 10.95 -9.88
N GLY A 144 -7.63 11.12 -11.05
CA GLY A 144 -7.05 11.89 -12.15
C GLY A 144 -5.95 11.15 -12.91
N ILE A 145 -5.77 9.84 -12.71
CA ILE A 145 -4.92 9.04 -13.60
C ILE A 145 -5.70 8.69 -14.86
N GLU A 146 -5.16 9.04 -16.02
CA GLU A 146 -5.73 8.71 -17.32
C GLU A 146 -4.66 8.06 -18.22
N LYS A 147 -5.11 7.28 -19.20
CA LYS A 147 -4.27 6.63 -20.21
C LYS A 147 -4.62 7.22 -21.57
N TYR A 148 -3.61 7.59 -22.34
CA TYR A 148 -3.77 8.11 -23.70
C TYR A 148 -2.93 7.29 -24.67
N GLU A 149 -3.48 7.08 -25.87
CA GLU A 149 -2.81 6.42 -26.99
C GLU A 149 -2.59 7.46 -28.09
N TYR A 150 -1.40 7.46 -28.68
CA TYR A 150 -1.04 8.40 -29.73
C TYR A 150 -1.78 8.01 -31.01
N ILE A 151 -2.51 8.98 -31.57
CA ILE A 151 -3.26 8.79 -32.82
C ILE A 151 -2.59 9.62 -33.93
N ASN A 152 -2.49 10.94 -33.74
CA ASN A 152 -1.81 11.86 -34.65
C ASN A 152 -1.40 13.16 -33.93
N ASP A 153 -0.72 14.07 -34.63
CA ASP A 153 -0.20 15.32 -34.07
C ASP A 153 -1.30 16.34 -33.72
N GLU A 154 -2.40 16.36 -34.49
CA GLU A 154 -3.53 17.27 -34.27
C GLU A 154 -4.26 16.91 -32.97
N GLU A 155 -4.56 15.63 -32.78
CA GLU A 155 -5.16 15.12 -31.55
C GLU A 155 -4.23 15.30 -30.34
N SER A 156 -2.92 15.17 -30.55
CA SER A 156 -1.93 15.41 -29.49
C SER A 156 -1.97 16.84 -28.95
N LYS A 157 -2.33 17.85 -29.76
CA LYS A 157 -2.55 19.23 -29.28
C LYS A 157 -3.75 19.32 -28.34
N ILE A 158 -4.84 18.63 -28.68
CA ILE A 158 -6.06 18.58 -27.88
C ILE A 158 -5.77 17.89 -26.54
N VAL A 159 -5.07 16.75 -26.57
CA VAL A 159 -4.63 16.04 -25.37
C VAL A 159 -3.79 16.97 -24.50
N TYR A 160 -2.72 17.57 -25.03
CA TYR A 160 -1.84 18.47 -24.27
C TYR A 160 -2.60 19.61 -23.58
N SER A 161 -3.50 20.27 -24.32
CA SER A 161 -4.32 21.37 -23.80
C SER A 161 -5.27 20.90 -22.68
N SER A 162 -5.87 19.72 -22.85
CA SER A 162 -6.71 19.06 -21.83
C SER A 162 -5.92 18.72 -20.57
N LEU A 163 -4.70 18.20 -20.69
CA LEU A 163 -3.84 17.86 -19.55
C LEU A 163 -3.45 19.09 -18.73
N LEU A 164 -3.10 20.19 -19.39
CA LEU A 164 -2.82 21.47 -18.73
C LEU A 164 -4.06 21.99 -17.98
N PHE A 165 -5.22 21.98 -18.64
CA PHE A 165 -6.49 22.42 -18.03
C PHE A 165 -6.89 21.58 -16.81
N LYS A 166 -6.78 20.24 -16.92
CA LYS A 166 -7.08 19.30 -15.83
C LYS A 166 -6.00 19.23 -14.75
N LYS A 167 -4.86 19.90 -14.93
CA LYS A 167 -3.67 19.83 -14.06
C LYS A 167 -3.10 18.40 -13.92
N GLN A 168 -3.17 17.60 -14.98
CA GLN A 168 -2.53 16.29 -15.07
C GLN A 168 -1.11 16.45 -15.64
N LEU A 169 -0.24 17.08 -14.84
CA LEU A 169 1.02 17.60 -15.34
C LEU A 169 2.13 16.55 -15.42
N LEU A 170 2.03 15.43 -14.72
CA LEU A 170 3.05 14.38 -14.76
C LEU A 170 2.70 13.35 -15.83
N VAL A 171 3.55 13.22 -16.84
CA VAL A 171 3.40 12.30 -17.97
C VAL A 171 4.45 11.21 -17.88
N GLU A 172 4.05 9.97 -18.10
CA GLU A 172 4.89 8.80 -17.96
C GLU A 172 4.73 7.86 -19.15
N GLN A 173 5.84 7.22 -19.52
CA GLN A 173 5.80 6.03 -20.36
C GLN A 173 4.94 4.96 -19.67
N CYS A 174 4.00 4.37 -20.40
CA CYS A 174 3.17 3.30 -19.87
C CYS A 174 4.04 2.06 -19.54
N ILE A 175 3.92 1.55 -18.32
CA ILE A 175 4.64 0.34 -17.89
C ILE A 175 4.09 -0.86 -18.66
N LYS A 176 4.97 -1.62 -19.32
CA LYS A 176 4.66 -2.93 -19.87
C LYS A 176 4.86 -3.98 -18.79
N GLN A 177 3.75 -4.52 -18.31
CA GLN A 177 3.73 -5.50 -17.24
C GLN A 177 4.21 -6.89 -17.70
N HIS A 178 4.94 -7.59 -16.84
CA HIS A 178 5.43 -8.95 -17.07
C HIS A 178 4.30 -9.91 -17.50
N PRO A 179 4.51 -10.80 -18.48
CA PRO A 179 3.48 -11.72 -18.99
C PRO A 179 2.77 -12.54 -17.91
N ASP A 180 3.50 -13.03 -16.91
CA ASP A 180 2.88 -13.77 -15.79
C ASP A 180 1.93 -12.91 -14.95
N MET A 181 2.25 -11.64 -14.74
CA MET A 181 1.35 -10.72 -14.03
C MET A 181 0.11 -10.40 -14.87
N ASN A 182 0.21 -10.40 -16.20
CA ASN A 182 -0.93 -10.22 -17.11
C ASN A 182 -1.95 -11.36 -17.04
N LYS A 183 -1.54 -12.57 -16.60
CA LYS A 183 -2.46 -13.69 -16.37
C LYS A 183 -3.50 -13.33 -15.30
N LEU A 184 -3.09 -12.65 -14.23
CA LEU A 184 -4.01 -12.15 -13.21
C LEU A 184 -4.94 -11.09 -13.79
N TYR A 185 -4.39 -10.02 -14.37
CA TYR A 185 -5.17 -8.96 -15.01
C TYR A 185 -4.29 -8.14 -15.94
N ASN A 186 -4.71 -8.00 -17.20
CA ASN A 186 -3.91 -7.36 -18.27
C ASN A 186 -4.39 -5.96 -18.69
N LYS A 187 -5.50 -5.46 -18.12
CA LYS A 187 -6.04 -4.13 -18.50
C LYS A 187 -5.54 -3.00 -17.59
N SER A 188 -4.85 -3.32 -16.50
CA SER A 188 -4.11 -2.38 -15.67
C SER A 188 -2.80 -3.02 -15.20
N VAL A 189 -1.89 -2.18 -14.69
CA VAL A 189 -0.67 -2.66 -14.03
C VAL A 189 -1.05 -3.10 -12.62
N ASN A 190 -0.81 -4.37 -12.31
CA ASN A 190 -0.89 -4.96 -10.98
C ASN A 190 0.38 -4.59 -10.21
N THR A 191 0.23 -4.18 -8.96
CA THR A 191 1.35 -3.70 -8.15
C THR A 191 1.49 -4.44 -6.83
N LEU A 192 2.71 -4.56 -6.33
CA LEU A 192 3.01 -4.92 -4.95
C LEU A 192 3.08 -3.65 -4.11
N ARG A 193 2.38 -3.60 -2.98
CA ARG A 193 2.68 -2.64 -1.90
C ARG A 193 3.67 -3.31 -0.93
N MET A 194 4.93 -2.93 -1.02
CA MET A 194 6.07 -3.50 -0.29
C MET A 194 6.52 -2.58 0.84
N PHE A 195 6.62 -3.09 2.05
CA PHE A 195 6.95 -2.32 3.24
C PHE A 195 8.41 -2.52 3.62
N THR A 196 9.13 -1.42 3.83
CA THR A 196 10.52 -1.46 4.31
C THR A 196 10.68 -0.70 5.60
N PHE A 197 11.63 -1.14 6.41
CA PHE A 197 12.19 -0.38 7.52
C PHE A 197 13.66 -0.10 7.28
N TYR A 198 14.09 1.13 7.43
CA TYR A 198 15.49 1.53 7.37
C TYR A 198 15.89 2.19 8.68
N LYS A 199 16.99 1.70 9.27
CA LYS A 199 17.55 2.26 10.48
C LYS A 199 19.02 1.88 10.61
N ASP A 200 19.85 2.80 11.08
CA ASP A 200 21.26 2.57 11.44
C ASP A 200 22.07 1.92 10.29
N GLY A 201 21.87 2.38 9.05
CA GLY A 201 22.55 1.86 7.86
C GLY A 201 21.96 0.57 7.26
N GLN A 202 20.98 -0.04 7.93
CA GLN A 202 20.39 -1.31 7.52
C GLN A 202 18.96 -1.15 7.01
N ALA A 203 18.71 -1.66 5.81
CA ALA A 203 17.37 -1.80 5.23
C ALA A 203 16.82 -3.22 5.49
N TYR A 204 15.56 -3.28 5.89
CA TYR A 204 14.80 -4.48 6.18
C TYR A 204 13.51 -4.50 5.36
N PHE A 205 13.22 -5.63 4.74
CA PHE A 205 11.91 -5.89 4.14
C PHE A 205 10.96 -6.44 5.22
N LEU A 206 9.74 -5.90 5.28
CA LEU A 206 8.78 -6.25 6.32
C LEU A 206 7.68 -7.16 5.79
N GLN A 207 7.06 -6.79 4.67
CA GLN A 207 5.98 -7.55 4.04
C GLN A 207 5.65 -6.97 2.67
N ALA A 208 4.87 -7.72 1.88
CA ALA A 208 4.22 -7.20 0.70
C ALA A 208 2.77 -7.68 0.62
N ILE A 209 1.95 -6.89 -0.06
CA ILE A 209 0.62 -7.30 -0.52
C ILE A 209 0.53 -7.06 -2.02
N LEU A 210 -0.21 -7.92 -2.72
CA LEU A 210 -0.41 -7.83 -4.15
C LEU A 210 -1.76 -7.16 -4.43
N LYS A 211 -1.75 -6.05 -5.15
CA LYS A 211 -2.92 -5.36 -5.68
C LYS A 211 -3.15 -5.81 -7.13
N VAL A 212 -4.39 -6.11 -7.45
CA VAL A 212 -4.80 -6.60 -8.77
C VAL A 212 -5.96 -5.76 -9.27
N GLY A 213 -5.87 -5.30 -10.52
CA GLY A 213 -6.96 -4.55 -11.15
C GLY A 213 -8.20 -5.41 -11.36
N ASN A 214 -9.37 -4.78 -11.42
CA ASN A 214 -10.64 -5.48 -11.61
C ASN A 214 -11.67 -4.54 -12.27
N GLY A 215 -11.59 -4.45 -13.60
CA GLY A 215 -12.54 -3.68 -14.42
C GLY A 215 -12.14 -2.23 -14.74
N GLY A 216 -10.98 -1.75 -14.29
CA GLY A 216 -10.51 -0.38 -14.50
C GLY A 216 -9.06 -0.27 -15.02
N VAL A 217 -8.63 0.95 -15.35
CA VAL A 217 -7.28 1.28 -15.85
C VAL A 217 -6.24 1.36 -14.72
N VAL A 218 -6.70 1.47 -13.47
CA VAL A 218 -5.86 1.50 -12.26
C VAL A 218 -6.19 0.30 -11.36
N ASP A 219 -5.18 -0.25 -10.68
CA ASP A 219 -5.32 -1.34 -9.71
C ASP A 219 -5.72 -0.88 -8.31
N ASN A 220 -6.32 0.32 -8.22
CA ASN A 220 -6.67 0.90 -6.94
C ASN A 220 -7.93 0.23 -6.37
N PHE A 221 -7.84 -0.12 -5.10
CA PHE A 221 -8.94 -0.63 -4.29
C PHE A 221 -10.19 0.26 -4.41
N SER A 222 -10.05 1.59 -4.36
CA SER A 222 -11.18 2.53 -4.51
C SER A 222 -11.77 2.67 -5.92
N SER A 223 -11.22 1.94 -6.88
CA SER A 223 -11.68 1.90 -8.27
C SER A 223 -12.12 0.49 -8.68
N GLY A 224 -12.41 -0.37 -7.70
CA GLY A 224 -12.86 -1.75 -7.92
C GLY A 224 -11.76 -2.81 -7.82
N GLY A 225 -10.49 -2.39 -7.69
CA GLY A 225 -9.34 -3.29 -7.53
C GLY A 225 -9.43 -4.17 -6.28
N MET A 226 -8.72 -5.29 -6.32
CA MET A 226 -8.62 -6.24 -5.23
C MET A 226 -7.21 -6.23 -4.64
N TYR A 227 -7.05 -6.72 -3.42
CA TYR A 227 -5.72 -7.04 -2.93
C TYR A 227 -5.68 -8.37 -2.19
N THR A 228 -4.50 -8.99 -2.18
CA THR A 228 -4.20 -10.24 -1.48
C THR A 228 -2.81 -10.18 -0.84
N TYR A 229 -2.45 -11.22 -0.09
CA TYR A 229 -1.24 -11.29 0.71
C TYR A 229 -0.27 -12.29 0.10
N VAL A 230 1.01 -11.90 0.06
CA VAL A 230 2.11 -12.75 -0.38
C VAL A 230 3.01 -13.11 0.78
N ASP A 231 3.56 -14.33 0.76
CA ASP A 231 4.56 -14.78 1.71
C ASP A 231 5.96 -14.18 1.41
N ASP A 232 6.98 -14.64 2.12
CA ASP A 232 8.35 -14.14 1.96
C ASP A 232 9.01 -14.62 0.65
N GLU A 233 8.40 -15.60 -0.02
CA GLU A 233 8.79 -16.16 -1.30
C GLU A 233 8.06 -15.52 -2.49
N GLY A 234 7.06 -14.68 -2.23
CA GLY A 234 6.25 -14.00 -3.24
C GLY A 234 5.06 -14.83 -3.73
N THR A 235 4.65 -15.86 -2.99
CA THR A 235 3.48 -16.68 -3.31
C THR A 235 2.25 -16.17 -2.57
N VAL A 236 1.15 -16.03 -3.29
CA VAL A 236 -0.14 -15.63 -2.72
C VAL A 236 -0.71 -16.77 -1.88
N TYR A 237 -1.01 -16.50 -0.60
CA TYR A 237 -1.48 -17.54 0.34
C TYR A 237 -2.92 -17.32 0.85
N ALA A 238 -3.58 -16.24 0.43
CA ALA A 238 -4.94 -15.92 0.84
C ALA A 238 -5.80 -15.49 -0.35
N GLU A 239 -7.12 -15.62 -0.22
CA GLU A 239 -8.05 -15.08 -1.21
C GLU A 239 -7.88 -13.57 -1.33
N ALA A 240 -8.05 -13.02 -2.54
CA ALA A 240 -8.12 -11.58 -2.70
C ALA A 240 -9.43 -11.04 -2.17
N ILE A 241 -9.40 -9.79 -1.71
CA ILE A 241 -10.58 -9.07 -1.23
C ILE A 241 -10.75 -7.73 -1.94
N ASP A 242 -11.99 -7.34 -2.17
CA ASP A 242 -12.37 -6.02 -2.67
C ASP A 242 -12.87 -5.10 -1.54
N GLN A 243 -13.33 -3.90 -1.88
CA GLN A 243 -13.83 -2.91 -0.90
C GLN A 243 -15.09 -3.35 -0.14
N MET A 244 -15.81 -4.31 -0.69
CA MET A 244 -17.07 -4.82 -0.14
C MET A 244 -16.85 -6.09 0.70
N ASP A 245 -15.61 -6.48 0.95
CA ASP A 245 -15.21 -7.75 1.59
C ASP A 245 -15.62 -9.00 0.78
N ASN A 246 -15.87 -8.87 -0.53
CA ASN A 246 -16.05 -10.03 -1.39
C ASN A 246 -14.72 -10.77 -1.51
N LYS A 247 -14.76 -12.11 -1.46
CA LYS A 247 -13.58 -12.97 -1.49
C LYS A 247 -13.42 -13.62 -2.85
N TYR A 248 -12.19 -13.66 -3.34
CA TYR A 248 -11.85 -14.15 -4.67
C TYR A 248 -10.70 -15.14 -4.60
N TYR A 249 -11.01 -16.42 -4.77
CA TYR A 249 -10.02 -17.46 -5.03
C TYR A 249 -9.49 -17.41 -6.47
N LYS A 250 -10.35 -17.02 -7.41
CA LYS A 250 -10.01 -16.74 -8.82
C LYS A 250 -10.37 -15.31 -9.18
N HIS A 251 -9.62 -14.74 -10.11
CA HIS A 251 -9.92 -13.41 -10.61
C HIS A 251 -11.24 -13.43 -11.42
N PRO A 252 -12.21 -12.52 -11.16
CA PRO A 252 -13.54 -12.60 -11.76
C PRO A 252 -13.57 -12.39 -13.29
N ILE A 253 -12.61 -11.63 -13.85
CA ILE A 253 -12.51 -11.37 -15.30
C ILE A 253 -11.59 -12.37 -16.03
N SER A 254 -10.32 -12.51 -15.62
CA SER A 254 -9.36 -13.41 -16.28
C SER A 254 -9.56 -14.90 -15.94
N ASN A 255 -10.31 -15.21 -14.87
CA ASN A 255 -10.48 -16.56 -14.32
C ASN A 255 -9.18 -17.24 -13.85
N GLU A 256 -8.09 -16.48 -13.75
CA GLU A 256 -6.80 -16.96 -13.24
C GLU A 256 -6.90 -17.28 -11.74
N THR A 257 -6.18 -18.31 -11.31
CA THR A 257 -6.18 -18.70 -9.89
C THR A 257 -5.28 -17.74 -9.12
N ILE A 258 -5.87 -17.06 -8.12
CA ILE A 258 -5.17 -16.06 -7.32
C ILE A 258 -4.34 -16.75 -6.23
N VAL A 259 -4.95 -17.66 -5.47
CA VAL A 259 -4.24 -18.38 -4.40
C VAL A 259 -3.23 -19.34 -5.00
N GLY A 260 -1.98 -19.26 -4.55
CA GLY A 260 -0.85 -20.00 -5.10
C GLY A 260 -0.15 -19.30 -6.27
N PHE A 261 -0.66 -18.16 -6.76
CA PHE A 261 0.04 -17.37 -7.77
C PHE A 261 1.40 -16.92 -7.22
N LYS A 262 2.46 -17.16 -8.01
CA LYS A 262 3.83 -16.77 -7.65
C LYS A 262 4.21 -15.51 -8.41
N VAL A 263 4.49 -14.44 -7.67
CA VAL A 263 4.88 -13.16 -8.26
C VAL A 263 6.27 -13.30 -8.91
N PRO A 264 6.42 -13.04 -10.22
CA PRO A 264 7.70 -13.08 -10.90
C PRO A 264 8.65 -12.02 -10.31
N MET A 265 9.94 -12.35 -10.27
CA MET A 265 11.01 -11.44 -9.85
C MET A 265 10.82 -10.80 -8.46
N PHE A 266 10.14 -11.51 -7.55
CA PHE A 266 9.82 -10.98 -6.22
C PHE A 266 11.07 -10.68 -5.39
N LYS A 267 12.11 -11.52 -5.46
CA LYS A 267 13.37 -11.30 -4.71
C LYS A 267 14.11 -10.07 -5.21
N GLU A 268 14.08 -9.84 -6.51
CA GLU A 268 14.63 -8.67 -7.18
C GLU A 268 13.86 -7.42 -6.77
N ALA A 269 12.52 -7.51 -6.67
CA ALA A 269 11.68 -6.43 -6.15
C ALA A 269 12.02 -6.10 -4.69
N VAL A 270 12.19 -7.12 -3.83
CA VAL A 270 12.65 -6.96 -2.44
C VAL A 270 14.02 -6.27 -2.40
N SER A 271 14.97 -6.68 -3.24
CA SER A 271 16.29 -6.04 -3.32
C SER A 271 16.16 -4.58 -3.73
N MET A 272 15.35 -4.28 -4.76
CA MET A 272 15.13 -2.92 -5.26
C MET A 272 14.58 -2.00 -4.17
N VAL A 273 13.54 -2.41 -3.43
CA VAL A 273 12.94 -1.56 -2.39
C VAL A 273 13.85 -1.37 -1.17
N LYS A 274 14.70 -2.37 -0.87
CA LYS A 274 15.73 -2.21 0.18
C LYS A 274 16.78 -1.17 -0.22
N GLU A 275 17.17 -1.10 -1.49
CA GLU A 275 18.05 -0.04 -1.98
C GLU A 275 17.34 1.31 -2.04
N ALA A 276 16.06 1.35 -2.41
CA ALA A 276 15.26 2.57 -2.39
C ALA A 276 15.14 3.14 -0.96
N ALA A 277 14.93 2.29 0.05
CA ALA A 277 14.82 2.70 1.44
C ALA A 277 16.08 3.41 2.00
N LYS A 278 17.25 3.24 1.37
CA LYS A 278 18.50 3.90 1.76
C LYS A 278 18.65 5.32 1.20
N VAL A 279 17.85 5.72 0.21
CA VAL A 279 18.04 6.98 -0.54
C VAL A 279 17.72 8.20 0.30
N VAL A 280 16.68 8.11 1.13
CA VAL A 280 16.31 9.15 2.10
C VAL A 280 16.35 8.53 3.50
N PRO A 281 17.54 8.43 4.12
CA PRO A 281 17.75 7.81 5.43
C PRO A 281 16.83 8.30 6.57
N GLU A 282 16.36 9.54 6.49
CA GLU A 282 15.47 10.15 7.48
C GLU A 282 14.02 9.62 7.40
N MET A 283 13.71 8.83 6.37
CA MET A 283 12.40 8.24 6.11
C MET A 283 12.45 6.72 6.33
N GLY A 284 12.46 6.33 7.60
CA GLY A 284 12.75 4.96 8.03
C GLY A 284 11.63 3.94 7.81
N TYR A 285 10.38 4.33 7.56
CA TYR A 285 9.26 3.39 7.34
C TYR A 285 8.40 3.84 6.15
N ILE A 286 8.56 3.14 5.02
CA ILE A 286 7.93 3.49 3.73
C ILE A 286 7.25 2.26 3.13
N GLY A 287 6.15 2.52 2.43
CA GLY A 287 5.44 1.56 1.60
C GLY A 287 5.65 1.90 0.12
N TRP A 288 6.27 0.99 -0.61
CA TRP A 288 6.60 1.17 -2.03
C TRP A 288 5.59 0.43 -2.88
N ASP A 289 4.95 1.13 -3.81
CA ASP A 289 4.19 0.49 -4.87
C ASP A 289 5.15 0.12 -6.00
N VAL A 290 5.24 -1.17 -6.31
CA VAL A 290 6.18 -1.76 -7.27
C VAL A 290 5.41 -2.53 -8.32
N ALA A 291 5.67 -2.26 -9.60
CA ALA A 291 5.21 -3.10 -10.69
C ALA A 291 6.34 -4.04 -11.14
N ILE A 292 5.99 -5.22 -11.64
CA ILE A 292 6.95 -6.10 -12.32
C ILE A 292 6.78 -5.90 -13.82
N SER A 293 7.74 -5.20 -14.44
CA SER A 293 7.77 -5.04 -15.89
C SER A 293 8.40 -6.27 -16.57
N GLU A 294 8.41 -6.28 -17.90
CA GLU A 294 9.10 -7.31 -18.69
C GLU A 294 10.61 -7.40 -18.35
N ASP A 295 11.24 -6.26 -18.03
CA ASP A 295 12.68 -6.16 -17.76
C ASP A 295 13.03 -6.17 -16.26
N GLY A 296 12.03 -6.24 -15.40
CA GLY A 296 12.22 -6.34 -13.95
C GLY A 296 11.35 -5.41 -13.10
N PRO A 297 11.59 -5.39 -11.79
CA PRO A 297 10.83 -4.53 -10.90
C PRO A 297 11.10 -3.05 -11.21
N VAL A 298 10.02 -2.26 -11.17
CA VAL A 298 10.03 -0.81 -11.34
C VAL A 298 9.20 -0.15 -10.23
N LEU A 299 9.69 0.97 -9.73
CA LEU A 299 8.99 1.72 -8.69
C LEU A 299 7.87 2.57 -9.31
N VAL A 300 6.66 2.47 -8.76
CA VAL A 300 5.49 3.24 -9.18
C VAL A 300 5.29 4.43 -8.26
N GLU A 301 5.29 4.21 -6.94
CA GLU A 301 5.03 5.23 -5.92
C GLU A 301 5.73 4.87 -4.59
N GLY A 302 6.07 5.88 -3.79
CA GLY A 302 6.53 5.72 -2.41
C GLY A 302 5.56 6.40 -1.46
N ASN A 303 5.16 5.72 -0.38
CA ASN A 303 4.12 6.16 0.53
C ASN A 303 4.72 6.40 1.93
N CYS A 304 4.78 7.67 2.35
CA CYS A 304 5.20 8.08 3.70
C CYS A 304 4.17 7.73 4.79
N TYR A 305 2.91 7.53 4.38
CA TYR A 305 1.84 6.89 5.14
C TYR A 305 1.49 5.55 4.50
N PRO A 306 2.23 4.47 4.80
CA PRO A 306 2.14 3.25 4.00
C PRO A 306 0.84 2.44 4.20
N GLY A 307 0.01 2.84 5.16
CA GLY A 307 -1.22 2.14 5.53
C GLY A 307 -0.96 0.94 6.44
N VAL A 308 -2.03 0.21 6.75
CA VAL A 308 -1.96 -1.05 7.52
C VAL A 308 -2.63 -2.13 6.70
N PHE A 309 -1.85 -3.11 6.28
CA PHE A 309 -2.33 -4.28 5.54
C PHE A 309 -1.90 -5.53 6.30
N GLN A 310 -2.87 -6.32 6.73
CA GLN A 310 -2.66 -7.57 7.45
C GLN A 310 -3.91 -8.44 7.29
N VAL A 311 -3.70 -9.75 7.20
CA VAL A 311 -4.75 -10.69 6.84
C VAL A 311 -5.94 -10.63 7.79
N LYS A 312 -7.15 -10.61 7.21
CA LYS A 312 -8.38 -10.65 7.99
C LYS A 312 -8.48 -11.99 8.74
N PRO A 313 -8.90 -11.99 10.02
CA PRO A 313 -9.02 -13.23 10.79
C PRO A 313 -9.89 -14.32 10.15
N SER A 314 -10.89 -13.95 9.34
CA SER A 314 -11.74 -14.88 8.60
C SER A 314 -11.10 -15.51 7.36
N LEU A 315 -9.84 -15.17 7.04
CA LEU A 315 -9.09 -15.72 5.91
C LEU A 315 -7.97 -16.68 6.34
N VAL A 316 -7.65 -16.76 7.64
CA VAL A 316 -6.53 -17.57 8.16
C VAL A 316 -6.87 -18.23 9.48
N GLU A 317 -6.30 -19.41 9.73
CA GLU A 317 -6.53 -20.16 10.97
C GLU A 317 -5.81 -19.56 12.18
N LYS A 318 -4.53 -19.18 12.02
CA LYS A 318 -3.67 -18.69 13.13
C LYS A 318 -4.15 -17.37 13.72
N LYS A 319 -4.79 -16.52 12.90
CA LYS A 319 -5.29 -15.17 13.28
C LYS A 319 -4.24 -14.35 14.03
N GLU A 320 -3.02 -14.36 13.51
CA GLU A 320 -1.89 -13.56 14.00
C GLU A 320 -1.69 -12.35 13.09
N GLY A 321 -1.65 -11.15 13.66
CA GLY A 321 -1.37 -9.92 12.95
C GLY A 321 0.14 -9.70 12.72
N ILE A 322 0.51 -8.54 12.20
CA ILE A 322 1.88 -8.30 11.70
C ILE A 322 2.86 -7.76 12.75
N ILE A 323 2.40 -7.45 13.98
CA ILE A 323 3.29 -6.93 15.03
C ILE A 323 4.44 -7.88 15.38
N PRO A 324 4.24 -9.20 15.57
CA PRO A 324 5.36 -10.11 15.84
C PRO A 324 6.44 -10.04 14.76
N LYS A 325 6.05 -9.97 13.48
CA LYS A 325 6.99 -9.82 12.36
C LYS A 325 7.75 -8.49 12.41
N TYR A 326 7.03 -7.38 12.61
CA TYR A 326 7.63 -6.04 12.67
C TYR A 326 8.56 -5.88 13.87
N ASN A 327 8.19 -6.45 15.03
CA ASN A 327 8.96 -6.35 16.25
C ASN A 327 10.32 -7.07 16.20
N LYS A 328 10.46 -8.13 15.39
CA LYS A 328 11.76 -8.78 15.15
C LYS A 328 12.83 -7.81 14.67
N VAL A 329 12.41 -6.75 13.97
CA VAL A 329 13.30 -5.75 13.39
C VAL A 329 13.23 -4.43 14.16
N MET A 330 12.03 -3.90 14.38
CA MET A 330 11.89 -2.52 14.87
C MET A 330 11.97 -2.39 16.40
N GLN A 331 11.68 -3.47 17.14
CA GLN A 331 11.69 -3.52 18.61
C GLN A 331 10.88 -2.38 19.28
N ILE A 332 9.69 -2.05 18.75
CA ILE A 332 8.91 -0.87 19.17
C ILE A 332 7.87 -1.22 20.24
N PHE A 333 7.22 -2.38 20.12
CA PHE A 333 6.20 -2.81 21.08
C PHE A 333 6.84 -3.80 22.04
N GLY A 334 6.82 -3.50 23.36
CA GLY A 334 7.61 -4.20 24.39
C GLY A 334 7.49 -5.74 24.41
N ASN A 335 8.39 -6.38 25.16
CA ASN A 335 8.76 -7.81 25.24
C ASN A 335 7.66 -8.90 25.32
N CYS A 336 6.37 -8.60 25.14
CA CYS A 336 5.30 -9.58 25.11
C CYS A 336 5.38 -10.58 23.91
N TYR A 337 6.36 -10.42 23.00
CA TYR A 337 6.49 -11.24 21.79
C TYR A 337 7.84 -11.95 21.64
N ASN A 338 8.67 -11.96 22.68
CA ASN A 338 9.87 -12.79 22.69
C ASN A 338 9.49 -14.25 22.96
N ALA A 339 8.80 -14.88 22.00
CA ALA A 339 8.77 -16.33 21.90
C ALA A 339 10.05 -16.75 21.15
N ASN A 340 11.02 -17.25 21.93
CA ASN A 340 12.11 -18.13 21.53
C ASN A 340 12.68 -17.93 20.12
N ASN A 341 13.73 -17.12 20.00
CA ASN A 341 14.79 -17.36 19.01
C ASN A 341 16.10 -16.74 19.50
N SER A 342 16.66 -17.37 20.54
CA SER A 342 18.06 -17.24 20.91
C SER A 342 18.92 -18.04 19.92
N THR A 343 19.06 -17.56 18.68
CA THR A 343 20.20 -17.89 17.81
C THR A 343 20.29 -16.87 16.69
N ILE A 344 20.90 -15.72 16.99
CA ILE A 344 21.56 -14.92 15.96
C ILE A 344 22.81 -15.71 15.58
N GLN A 345 22.70 -16.62 14.61
CA GLN A 345 23.88 -17.05 13.88
C GLN A 345 24.28 -15.88 12.97
N ARG A 346 25.27 -15.11 13.46
CA ARG A 346 26.22 -14.43 12.58
C ARG A 346 26.86 -15.51 11.72
N ASN A 347 26.40 -15.66 10.48
CA ASN A 347 27.20 -16.33 9.47
C ASN A 347 27.52 -15.31 8.38
N ASN A 348 28.83 -15.04 8.32
CA ASN A 348 29.53 -14.33 7.28
C ASN A 348 29.16 -14.88 5.91
N PHE A 349 28.93 -13.99 4.95
CA PHE A 349 29.25 -14.26 3.56
C PHE A 349 30.06 -13.09 3.04
N ASN A 350 31.31 -13.42 2.69
CA ASN A 350 32.12 -12.68 1.73
C ASN A 350 31.37 -12.53 0.40
#